data_AF-A0A2C9KM95-F1
#
_entry.id   AF-A0A2C9KM95-F1
#
_cell.length_a   1.000
_cell.length_b   1.000
_cell.length_c   1.000
_cell.angle_alpha   90.00
_cell.angle_beta   90.00
_cell.angle_gamma   90.00
#
_symmetry.space_group_name_H-M   'P 1'
#
loop_
_entity.id
_entity.type
_entity.pdbx_description
1 polymer ?
#
loop_
_entity_poly.entity_id
_entity_poly.type
_entity_poly.pdbx_seq_one_letter_code
_entity_poly.pdbx_strand_id
1 'polypeptide(L)'
;MGKSNKILLCGCSGVGKTAILEQLLYGNHIVESPTHPTMEDIYTAVIETDRGVKEKVRIFDLGMPDGNEADIPKHYLTLPD
;
A
#
# COMPACT_ATOMS: atom_id res chain seq x y z
N MET A 1 23.01 8.89 -2.74
CA MET A 1 21.63 8.52 -3.15
C MET A 1 21.17 7.41 -2.23
N GLY A 2 20.42 7.74 -1.17
CA GLY A 2 20.00 6.75 -0.16
C GLY A 2 18.89 5.85 -0.72
N LYS A 3 18.98 4.54 -0.45
CA LYS A 3 17.92 3.58 -0.78
C LYS A 3 16.61 4.05 -0.15
N SER A 4 15.57 4.21 -0.96
CA SER A 4 14.22 4.45 -0.44
C SER A 4 13.58 3.11 -0.14
N ASN A 5 13.07 2.93 1.08
CA ASN A 5 12.38 1.70 1.45
C ASN A 5 11.02 1.65 0.76
N LYS A 6 10.75 0.54 0.07
CA LYS A 6 9.54 0.35 -0.73
C LYS A 6 8.71 -0.77 -0.12
N ILE A 7 7.41 -0.53 0.02
CA ILE A 7 6.44 -1.47 0.52
C ILE A 7 5.41 -1.67 -0.59
N LEU A 8 5.18 -2.92 -1.00
CA LEU A 8 4.11 -3.26 -1.92
C LEU A 8 2.92 -3.78 -1.13
N LEU A 9 1.75 -3.15 -1.27
CA LEU A 9 0.52 -3.58 -0.63
C LEU A 9 -0.33 -4.37 -1.62
N CYS A 10 -0.29 -5.70 -1.50
CA CYS A 10 -0.96 -6.63 -2.40
C CYS A 10 -1.97 -7.52 -1.66
N GLY A 11 -2.98 -8.01 -2.40
CA GLY A 11 -4.06 -8.87 -1.88
C GLY A 11 -5.33 -8.72 -2.72
N CYS A 12 -6.27 -9.64 -2.57
CA CYS A 12 -7.50 -9.68 -3.38
C CYS A 12 -8.28 -8.35 -3.34
N SER A 13 -9.13 -8.13 -4.34
CA SER A 13 -10.11 -7.04 -4.34
C SER A 13 -10.99 -7.12 -3.07
N GLY A 14 -11.32 -5.96 -2.49
CA GLY A 14 -12.23 -5.86 -1.34
C GLY A 14 -11.68 -6.25 0.04
N VAL A 15 -10.42 -6.70 0.17
CA VAL A 15 -9.87 -7.12 1.49
C VAL A 15 -9.48 -5.98 2.43
N GLY A 16 -9.66 -4.71 2.02
CA GLY A 16 -9.41 -3.54 2.86
C GLY A 16 -8.00 -2.95 2.81
N LYS A 17 -7.23 -3.18 1.75
CA LYS A 17 -5.86 -2.65 1.56
C LYS A 17 -5.79 -1.12 1.65
N THR A 18 -6.55 -0.42 0.81
CA THR A 18 -6.61 1.04 0.83
C THR A 18 -7.17 1.56 2.16
N ALA A 19 -8.16 0.87 2.74
CA ALA A 19 -8.77 1.26 4.01
C ALA A 19 -7.77 1.26 5.19
N ILE A 20 -6.94 0.21 5.31
CA ILE A 20 -5.92 0.18 6.37
C ILE A 20 -4.85 1.24 6.15
N LEU A 21 -4.53 1.57 4.90
CA LEU A 21 -3.53 2.57 4.56
C LEU A 21 -4.02 4.00 4.87
N GLU A 22 -5.23 4.33 4.45
CA GLU A 22 -5.91 5.59 4.79
C GLU A 22 -6.00 5.77 6.31
N GLN A 23 -6.38 4.70 7.03
CA GLN A 23 -6.43 4.75 8.48
C GLN A 23 -5.06 4.97 9.12
N LEU A 24 -4.03 4.28 8.64
CA LEU A 24 -2.67 4.38 9.17
C LEU A 24 -2.06 5.78 8.94
N LEU A 25 -2.31 6.39 7.78
CA LEU A 25 -1.68 7.65 7.39
C LEU A 25 -2.47 8.88 7.82
N TYR A 26 -3.79 8.81 7.76
CA TYR A 26 -4.67 9.97 7.91
C TYR A 26 -5.72 9.80 9.02
N GLY A 27 -5.94 8.57 9.50
CA GLY A 27 -6.92 8.31 10.57
C GLY A 27 -8.37 8.63 10.17
N ASN A 28 -8.68 8.56 8.88
CA ASN A 28 -9.93 9.02 8.28
C ASN A 28 -10.82 7.87 7.76
N HIS A 29 -10.44 6.60 7.95
CA HIS A 29 -11.26 5.49 7.51
C HIS A 29 -12.44 5.28 8.46
N ILE A 30 -13.65 5.18 7.89
CA ILE A 30 -14.88 4.92 8.63
C ILE A 30 -15.37 3.52 8.25
N VAL A 31 -15.47 2.65 9.23
CA VAL A 31 -16.01 1.29 9.05
C VAL A 31 -17.45 1.40 8.52
N GLU A 32 -17.83 0.51 7.60
CA GLU A 32 -19.15 0.46 6.94
C GLU A 32 -19.44 1.63 5.97
N SER A 33 -18.53 2.60 5.83
CA SER A 33 -18.66 3.60 4.78
C SER A 33 -18.52 2.97 3.38
N PRO A 34 -19.23 3.48 2.36
CA PRO A 34 -19.07 3.00 1.00
C PRO A 34 -17.61 3.14 0.53
N THR A 35 -17.04 2.06 0.01
CA THR A 35 -15.68 2.04 -0.56
C THR A 35 -15.71 1.95 -2.07
N HIS A 36 -14.68 2.46 -2.72
CA HIS A 36 -14.45 2.30 -4.15
C HIS A 36 -13.36 1.26 -4.41
N PRO A 37 -13.32 0.64 -5.61
CA PRO A 37 -12.17 -0.15 -6.02
C PRO A 37 -10.88 0.64 -5.86
N THR A 38 -9.81 -0.04 -5.45
CA THR A 38 -8.49 0.59 -5.27
C THR A 38 -8.05 1.25 -6.57
N MET A 39 -7.85 2.57 -6.51
CA MET A 39 -7.12 3.32 -7.52
C MET A 39 -5.64 3.22 -7.16
N GLU A 40 -4.83 2.69 -8.08
CA GLU A 40 -3.39 2.48 -7.81
C GLU A 40 -2.69 3.80 -7.52
N ASP A 41 -1.97 3.87 -6.39
CA ASP A 41 -1.28 5.08 -5.96
C ASP A 41 -0.04 4.78 -5.09
N ILE A 42 0.81 5.79 -4.89
CA ILE A 42 2.03 5.73 -4.08
C ILE A 42 1.93 6.69 -2.90
N TYR A 43 1.85 6.13 -1.70
CA TYR A 43 1.83 6.88 -0.46
C TYR A 43 3.25 7.03 0.08
N THR A 44 3.55 8.16 0.70
CA THR A 44 4.85 8.42 1.32
C THR A 44 4.67 8.66 2.80
N ALA A 45 5.37 7.89 3.62
CA ALA A 45 5.30 8.00 5.08
C ALA A 45 6.70 8.05 5.69
N VAL A 46 6.78 8.58 6.92
CA VAL A 46 7.96 8.44 7.78
C VAL A 46 7.55 7.51 8.91
N ILE A 47 8.22 6.37 9.03
CA ILE A 47 7.99 5.39 10.08
C ILE A 47 9.14 5.42 11.08
N GLU A 48 8.83 5.14 12.33
CA GLU A 48 9.83 4.92 13.38
C GLU A 48 9.89 3.43 13.69
N THR A 49 11.07 2.85 13.53
CA THR A 49 11.31 1.44 13.84
C THR A 49 11.50 1.23 15.34
N ASP A 50 11.37 -0.01 15.81
CA ASP A 50 11.61 -0.38 17.22
C ASP A 50 13.03 -0.04 17.72
N ARG A 51 13.96 0.27 16.82
CA ARG A 51 15.33 0.73 17.12
C ARG A 51 15.43 2.25 17.27
N GLY A 52 14.33 2.99 17.19
CA GLY A 52 14.27 4.45 17.23
C GLY A 52 14.75 5.14 15.94
N VAL A 53 14.91 4.37 14.85
CA VAL A 53 15.33 4.93 13.55
C VAL A 53 14.10 5.39 12.78
N LYS A 54 14.11 6.65 12.35
CA LYS A 54 13.11 7.21 11.44
C LYS A 54 13.52 7.02 9.99
N GLU A 55 12.65 6.43 9.19
CA GLU A 55 12.92 6.16 7.79
C GLU A 55 11.74 6.53 6.89
N LYS A 56 12.05 7.04 5.71
CA LYS A 56 11.06 7.39 4.69
C LYS A 56 10.73 6.15 3.86
N VAL A 57 9.46 5.78 3.81
CA VAL A 57 8.95 4.66 3.03
C VAL A 57 8.03 5.14 1.91
N ARG A 58 8.03 4.41 0.80
CA ARG A 58 7.06 4.54 -0.30
C ARG A 58 6.20 3.29 -0.32
N ILE A 59 4.90 3.45 -0.18
CA ILE A 59 3.92 2.37 -0.12
C ILE A 59 3.14 2.39 -1.44
N PHE A 60 3.20 1.30 -2.19
CA PHE A 60 2.51 1.13 -3.47
C PHE A 60 1.21 0.36 -3.20
N ASP A 61 0.07 1.04 -3.30
CA ASP A 61 -1.26 0.43 -3.14
C ASP A 61 -1.74 -0.12 -4.48
N LEU A 62 -1.92 -1.44 -4.57
CA LEU A 62 -2.29 -2.11 -5.82
C LEU A 62 -3.78 -2.44 -5.88
N GLY A 63 -4.41 -2.06 -6.98
CA GLY A 63 -5.68 -2.62 -7.40
C GLY A 63 -5.46 -4.02 -7.93
N MET A 64 -6.32 -4.96 -7.53
CA MET A 64 -6.33 -6.30 -8.11
C MET A 64 -7.68 -6.54 -8.78
N PRO A 65 -7.70 -7.12 -10.00
CA PRO A 65 -8.94 -7.49 -10.65
C PRO A 65 -9.66 -8.62 -9.88
N ASP A 66 -10.98 -8.68 -10.03
CA ASP A 66 -11.80 -9.74 -9.44
C ASP A 66 -11.56 -11.08 -10.18
N GLY A 67 -11.21 -12.14 -9.45
CA GLY A 67 -11.07 -13.50 -10.01
C GLY A 67 -9.96 -14.35 -9.40
N ASN A 68 -9.95 -15.65 -9.75
CA ASN A 68 -8.98 -16.65 -9.26
C ASN A 68 -7.59 -16.58 -9.94
N GLU A 69 -7.41 -15.72 -10.94
CA GLU A 69 -6.16 -15.58 -11.73
C GLU A 69 -5.59 -14.15 -11.65
N ALA A 70 -5.70 -13.51 -10.49
CA ALA A 70 -5.09 -12.20 -10.27
C ALA A 70 -3.63 -12.38 -9.83
N ASP A 71 -2.74 -12.70 -10.77
CA ASP A 71 -1.30 -12.62 -10.54
C ASP A 71 -0.89 -11.17 -10.33
N ILE A 72 0.01 -10.91 -9.37
CA ILE A 72 0.62 -9.59 -9.21
C ILE A 72 1.44 -9.30 -10.46
N PRO A 73 1.21 -8.18 -11.17
CA PRO A 73 1.97 -7.84 -12.36
C PRO A 73 3.48 -7.80 -12.05
N LYS A 74 4.28 -8.53 -12.83
CA LYS A 74 5.72 -8.72 -12.55
C LYS A 74 6.53 -7.43 -12.41
N HIS A 75 6.09 -6.35 -13.06
CA HIS A 75 6.75 -5.05 -12.95
C HIS A 75 6.67 -4.44 -11.54
N TYR A 76 5.69 -4.83 -10.72
CA TYR A 76 5.60 -4.47 -9.31
C TYR A 76 6.54 -5.29 -8.42
N LEU A 77 7.03 -6.44 -8.88
CA LEU A 77 8.02 -7.24 -8.16
C LEU A 77 9.46 -6.74 -8.40
N THR A 78 9.66 -5.93 -9.44
CA THR A 78 10.94 -5.35 -9.82
C THR A 78 10.92 -3.84 -9.63
N LEU A 79 10.52 -3.35 -8.44
CA LEU A 79 10.49 -1.91 -8.18
C LEU A 79 11.92 -1.33 -8.26
N PRO A 80 12.19 -0.38 -9.16
CA PRO A 80 13.54 0.16 -9.37
C PRO A 80 14.03 0.90 -8.13
N ASP A 81 15.31 0.69 -7.75
CA ASP A 81 15.98 1.23 -6.55
C ASP A 81 15.90 2.76 -6.38
#